data_AF-X0X2J9-F1
#
_entry.id   AF-X0X2J9-F1
#
_cell.length_a   1.000
_cell.length_b   1.000
_cell.length_c   1.000
_cell.angle_alpha   90.00
_cell.angle_beta   90.00
_cell.angle_gamma   90.00
#
_symmetry.space_group_name_H-M   'P 1'
#
loop_
_entity.id
_entity.type
_entity.pdbx_description
1 polymer ?
#
loop_
_entity_poly.entity_id
_entity_poly.type
_entity_poly.pdbx_seq_one_letter_code
_entity_poly.pdbx_strand_id
1 'polypeptide(L)'
;TDQYAFDASKIGLQAAADALAMQHPRGWGTYPKILGEYVRERGVLSREEAIRKMTSLPATFLGLQDRGLVKEGFWADLVVFDPNTVRNRATYGDPFRRPEGIPYVFVNGELAVDLGEPTAALSGKVLRHGG
;
A
#
# COMPACT_ATOMS: atom_id res chain seq x y z
N THR A 1 15.11 7.09 12.03
CA THR A 1 15.20 6.10 13.12
C THR A 1 14.01 5.19 12.99
N ASP A 2 14.24 3.93 12.70
CA ASP A 2 13.25 3.01 12.14
C ASP A 2 12.34 2.44 13.25
N GLN A 3 11.24 3.15 13.52
CA GLN A 3 10.27 2.77 14.57
C GLN A 3 9.47 1.50 14.24
N TYR A 4 9.70 0.91 13.06
CA TYR A 4 9.12 -0.37 12.63
C TYR A 4 10.16 -1.49 12.54
N ALA A 5 11.38 -1.27 13.05
CA ALA A 5 12.37 -2.33 13.18
C ALA A 5 11.81 -3.43 14.09
N PHE A 6 11.67 -4.62 13.54
CA PHE A 6 11.25 -5.81 14.27
C PHE A 6 12.31 -6.13 15.34
N ASP A 7 11.96 -5.95 16.61
CA ASP A 7 12.83 -6.26 17.74
C ASP A 7 12.87 -7.77 17.97
N ALA A 8 13.74 -8.44 17.21
CA ALA A 8 13.96 -9.88 17.27
C ALA A 8 14.45 -10.36 18.65
N SER A 9 14.86 -9.47 19.56
CA SER A 9 15.29 -9.84 20.92
C SER A 9 14.12 -10.24 21.84
N LYS A 10 12.88 -9.95 21.45
CA LYS A 10 11.67 -10.20 22.25
C LYS A 10 10.96 -11.53 21.97
N ILE A 11 11.53 -12.37 21.12
CA ILE A 11 10.97 -13.66 20.71
C ILE A 11 12.07 -14.70 20.60
N GLY A 12 11.75 -15.97 20.87
CA GLY A 12 12.71 -17.07 20.79
C GLY A 12 13.38 -17.15 19.41
N LEU A 13 14.63 -17.61 19.38
CA LEU A 13 15.50 -17.64 18.19
C LEU A 13 14.82 -18.25 16.95
N GLN A 14 13.96 -19.26 17.15
CA GLN A 14 13.18 -19.88 16.08
C GLN A 14 12.07 -18.97 15.53
N ALA A 15 11.31 -18.28 16.39
CA ALA A 15 10.26 -17.35 15.98
C ALA A 15 10.83 -16.09 15.31
N ALA A 16 12.02 -15.64 15.72
CA ALA A 16 12.74 -14.59 15.03
C ALA A 16 13.20 -15.03 13.63
N ALA A 17 13.75 -16.24 13.51
CA ALA A 17 14.14 -16.82 12.23
C ALA A 17 12.93 -17.03 11.29
N ASP A 18 11.79 -17.49 11.81
CA ASP A 18 10.56 -17.66 11.04
C ASP A 18 9.95 -16.31 10.62
N ALA A 19 9.99 -15.31 11.50
CA ALA A 19 9.55 -13.96 11.20
C ALA A 19 10.44 -13.27 10.15
N LEU A 20 11.75 -13.55 10.15
CA LEU A 20 12.69 -13.16 9.10
C LEU A 20 12.44 -13.92 7.79
N ALA A 21 12.16 -15.22 7.86
CA ALA A 21 11.86 -16.07 6.70
C ALA A 21 10.50 -15.72 6.04
N MET A 22 9.54 -15.16 6.80
CA MET A 22 8.24 -14.71 6.29
C MET A 22 8.27 -13.35 5.57
N GLN A 23 9.42 -12.69 5.48
CA GLN A 23 9.54 -11.35 4.88
C GLN A 23 9.68 -11.40 3.37
N HIS A 24 8.55 -11.64 2.70
CA HIS A 24 8.49 -11.61 1.25
C HIS A 24 8.36 -10.15 0.75
N PRO A 25 9.08 -9.74 -0.32
CA PRO A 25 9.03 -8.37 -0.86
C PRO A 25 7.63 -7.88 -1.30
N ARG A 26 6.64 -8.77 -1.28
CA ARG A 26 5.24 -8.43 -1.57
C ARG A 26 4.63 -7.53 -0.48
N GLY A 27 5.16 -7.57 0.75
CA GLY A 27 4.68 -6.72 1.85
C GLY A 27 4.83 -5.22 1.56
N TRP A 28 5.89 -4.83 0.84
CA TRP A 28 6.21 -3.42 0.55
C TRP A 28 6.05 -3.05 -0.93
N GLY A 29 5.96 -4.05 -1.82
CA GLY A 29 6.13 -3.86 -3.25
C GLY A 29 4.93 -4.12 -4.14
N THR A 30 3.84 -4.70 -3.64
CA THR A 30 2.80 -5.28 -4.51
C THR A 30 2.17 -4.27 -5.47
N TYR A 31 1.55 -3.20 -4.97
CA TYR A 31 0.88 -2.22 -5.83
C TYR A 31 1.83 -1.39 -6.71
N PRO A 32 2.99 -0.92 -6.20
CA PRO A 32 4.00 -0.26 -7.02
C PRO A 32 4.55 -1.16 -8.13
N LYS A 33 4.67 -2.48 -7.89
CA LYS A 33 5.03 -3.46 -8.93
C LYS A 33 3.96 -3.55 -10.01
N ILE A 34 2.68 -3.53 -9.63
CA ILE A 34 1.57 -3.52 -10.60
C ILE A 34 1.62 -2.28 -11.50
N LEU A 35 1.75 -1.10 -10.90
CA LEU A 35 1.76 0.15 -11.67
C LEU A 35 3.04 0.33 -12.50
N GLY A 36 4.21 -0.01 -11.95
CA GLY A 36 5.48 0.14 -12.64
C GLY A 36 5.74 -0.96 -13.67
N GLU A 37 5.71 -2.22 -13.24
CA GLU A 37 6.11 -3.33 -14.11
C GLU A 37 4.95 -3.76 -15.02
N TYR A 38 3.79 -4.08 -14.45
CA TYR A 38 2.70 -4.69 -15.23
C TYR A 38 1.95 -3.69 -16.12
N VAL A 39 1.77 -2.45 -15.66
CA VAL A 39 1.12 -1.38 -16.44
C VAL A 39 2.12 -0.64 -17.32
N ARG A 40 3.14 0.02 -16.76
CA ARG A 40 4.04 0.89 -17.53
C ARG A 40 5.03 0.11 -18.40
N GLU A 41 5.76 -0.85 -17.84
CA GLU A 41 6.87 -1.52 -18.55
C GLU A 41 6.40 -2.63 -19.49
N ARG A 42 5.45 -3.47 -19.04
CA ARG A 42 4.99 -4.63 -19.80
C ARG A 42 3.71 -4.38 -20.60
N GLY A 43 2.91 -3.38 -20.22
CA GLY A 43 1.64 -3.05 -20.90
C GLY A 43 0.60 -4.18 -20.87
N VAL A 44 0.67 -5.12 -19.91
CA VAL A 44 -0.25 -6.27 -19.83
C VAL A 44 -1.59 -5.92 -19.17
N LEU A 45 -1.68 -4.75 -18.54
CA LEU A 45 -2.89 -4.18 -17.96
C LEU A 45 -2.97 -2.70 -18.31
N SER A 46 -4.18 -2.20 -18.63
CA SER A 46 -4.39 -0.76 -18.68
C SER A 46 -4.29 -0.16 -17.27
N ARG A 47 -3.96 1.13 -17.20
CA ARG A 47 -3.84 1.85 -15.93
C ARG A 47 -5.17 1.86 -15.18
N GLU A 48 -6.26 2.07 -15.91
CA GLU A 48 -7.62 2.17 -15.38
C GLU A 48 -8.08 0.83 -14.79
N GLU A 49 -7.82 -0.29 -15.48
CA GLU A 49 -8.17 -1.61 -14.96
C GLU A 49 -7.28 -2.01 -13.78
N ALA A 50 -5.99 -1.66 -13.80
CA ALA A 50 -5.14 -1.85 -12.63
C ALA A 50 -5.66 -1.08 -11.42
N ILE A 51 -6.00 0.21 -11.58
CA ILE A 51 -6.57 1.05 -10.51
C ILE A 51 -7.88 0.43 -10.01
N ARG A 52 -8.79 0.03 -10.91
CA ARG A 52 -10.05 -0.63 -10.55
C ARG A 52 -9.83 -1.90 -9.72
N LYS A 53 -8.90 -2.77 -10.13
CA LYS A 53 -8.56 -4.01 -9.42
C LYS A 53 -8.03 -3.79 -8.01
N MET A 54 -7.46 -2.61 -7.71
CA MET A 54 -6.94 -2.26 -6.38
C MET A 54 -7.83 -1.28 -5.59
N THR A 55 -8.96 -0.83 -6.14
CA THR A 55 -9.84 0.18 -5.50
C THR A 55 -11.32 -0.25 -5.52
N SER A 56 -12.06 0.07 -6.58
CA SER A 56 -13.51 -0.11 -6.65
C SER A 56 -13.94 -1.57 -6.71
N LEU A 57 -13.14 -2.45 -7.33
CA LEU A 57 -13.43 -3.89 -7.35
C LEU A 57 -13.42 -4.51 -5.94
N PRO A 58 -12.36 -4.38 -5.13
CA PRO A 58 -12.38 -4.88 -3.76
C PRO A 58 -13.39 -4.14 -2.87
N ALA A 59 -13.60 -2.83 -3.05
CA ALA A 59 -14.65 -2.11 -2.33
C ALA A 59 -16.04 -2.69 -2.58
N THR A 60 -16.36 -2.98 -3.86
CA THR A 60 -17.61 -3.62 -4.26
C THR A 60 -17.74 -5.02 -3.67
N PHE A 61 -16.67 -5.83 -3.75
CA PHE A 61 -16.67 -7.19 -3.21
C PHE A 61 -16.86 -7.24 -1.69
N LEU A 62 -16.33 -6.25 -0.97
CA LEU A 62 -16.46 -6.11 0.48
C LEU A 62 -17.73 -5.36 0.92
N GLY A 63 -18.53 -4.85 -0.03
CA GLY A 63 -19.75 -4.09 0.24
C GLY A 63 -19.53 -2.67 0.77
N LEU A 64 -18.36 -2.07 0.54
CA LEU A 64 -18.04 -0.70 0.94
C LEU A 64 -18.69 0.29 -0.03
N GLN A 65 -19.77 0.96 0.39
CA GLN A 65 -20.59 1.81 -0.47
C GLN A 65 -20.04 3.24 -0.65
N ASP A 66 -19.10 3.65 0.18
CA ASP A 66 -18.58 5.03 0.29
C ASP A 66 -17.06 5.11 0.08
N ARG A 67 -16.44 4.06 -0.48
CA ARG A 67 -14.98 3.95 -0.71
C ARG A 67 -14.64 3.33 -2.06
N GLY A 68 -13.38 3.47 -2.46
CA GLY A 68 -12.81 2.84 -3.67
C GLY A 68 -13.09 3.58 -4.98
N LEU A 69 -13.73 4.75 -4.93
CA LEU A 69 -13.94 5.64 -6.08
C LEU A 69 -13.65 7.08 -5.66
N VAL A 70 -13.13 7.89 -6.59
CA VAL A 70 -13.01 9.34 -6.43
C VAL A 70 -14.33 9.97 -6.84
N LYS A 71 -15.18 10.26 -5.86
CA LYS A 71 -16.53 10.78 -6.06
C LYS A 71 -16.94 11.67 -4.88
N GLU A 72 -17.74 12.70 -5.14
CA GLU A 72 -18.33 13.50 -4.06
C GLU A 72 -19.14 12.62 -3.10
N GLY A 73 -19.02 12.89 -1.80
CA GLY A 73 -19.65 12.12 -0.73
C GLY A 73 -18.91 10.84 -0.31
N PHE A 74 -17.82 10.46 -0.98
CA PHE A 74 -17.00 9.30 -0.59
C PHE A 74 -15.89 9.73 0.38
N TRP A 75 -15.34 8.77 1.12
CA TRP A 75 -14.17 9.02 1.96
C TRP A 75 -12.97 9.44 1.10
N ALA A 76 -12.22 10.43 1.59
CA ALA A 76 -10.98 10.89 0.96
C ALA A 76 -9.81 9.94 1.25
N ASP A 77 -9.94 8.69 0.82
CA ASP A 77 -8.85 7.72 0.74
C ASP A 77 -8.19 7.85 -0.63
N LEU A 78 -7.13 8.65 -0.71
CA LEU A 78 -6.52 9.06 -1.96
C LEU A 78 -5.04 8.72 -1.98
N VAL A 79 -4.54 8.35 -3.16
CA VAL A 79 -3.10 8.14 -3.39
C VAL A 79 -2.70 9.00 -4.57
N VAL A 80 -1.69 9.83 -4.36
CA VAL A 80 -1.01 10.57 -5.44
C VAL A 80 0.25 9.79 -5.77
N PHE A 81 0.42 9.45 -7.05
CA PHE A 81 1.60 8.77 -7.54
C PHE A 81 2.02 9.31 -8.91
N ASP A 82 3.31 9.26 -9.19
CA ASP A 82 3.85 9.59 -10.51
C ASP A 82 3.89 8.31 -11.36
N PRO A 83 3.10 8.25 -12.45
CA PRO A 83 3.05 7.07 -13.31
C PRO A 83 4.40 6.73 -13.97
N ASN A 84 5.29 7.71 -14.13
CA ASN A 84 6.58 7.52 -14.79
C ASN A 84 7.63 6.92 -13.85
N THR A 85 7.53 7.18 -12.54
CA THR A 85 8.56 6.79 -11.55
C THR A 85 8.08 5.72 -10.57
N VAL A 86 6.76 5.48 -10.45
CA VAL A 86 6.23 4.49 -9.50
C VAL A 86 6.87 3.11 -9.72
N ARG A 87 7.49 2.55 -8.67
CA ARG A 87 8.14 1.24 -8.75
C ARG A 87 8.30 0.57 -7.39
N ASN A 88 8.30 -0.76 -7.41
CA ASN A 88 8.73 -1.57 -6.28
C ASN A 88 10.25 -1.53 -6.14
N ARG A 89 10.76 -1.30 -4.92
CA ARG A 89 12.19 -1.41 -4.59
C ARG A 89 12.52 -2.62 -3.72
N ALA A 90 11.52 -3.26 -3.13
CA ALA A 90 11.68 -4.42 -2.26
C ALA A 90 12.10 -5.65 -3.09
N THR A 91 13.12 -6.35 -2.60
CA THR A 91 13.67 -7.57 -3.20
C THR A 91 13.73 -8.67 -2.15
N TYR A 92 14.06 -9.90 -2.54
CA TYR A 92 14.27 -10.98 -1.55
C TYR A 92 15.46 -10.72 -0.62
N GLY A 93 16.50 -10.02 -1.10
CA GLY A 93 17.67 -9.67 -0.26
C GLY A 93 17.46 -8.43 0.60
N ASP A 94 16.48 -7.59 0.26
CA ASP A 94 16.12 -6.38 1.00
C ASP A 94 14.60 -6.12 0.87
N PRO A 95 13.78 -6.81 1.69
CA PRO A 95 12.32 -6.84 1.51
C PRO A 95 11.60 -5.60 2.08
N PHE A 96 12.29 -4.73 2.80
CA PHE A 96 11.72 -3.56 3.50
C PHE A 96 11.89 -2.24 2.77
N ARG A 97 12.43 -2.25 1.56
CA ARG A 97 12.58 -1.02 0.79
C ARG A 97 11.23 -0.42 0.45
N ARG A 98 11.04 0.82 0.91
CA ARG A 98 9.90 1.64 0.52
C ARG A 98 9.83 1.80 -1.00
N PRO A 99 8.61 1.79 -1.56
CA PRO A 99 8.43 2.07 -2.97
C PRO A 99 8.77 3.52 -3.29
N GLU A 100 8.91 3.80 -4.57
CA GLU A 100 9.18 5.14 -5.11
C GLU A 100 7.97 5.64 -5.91
N GLY A 101 7.89 6.95 -6.11
CA GLY A 101 6.88 7.59 -6.95
C GLY A 101 5.50 7.72 -6.29
N ILE A 102 5.40 7.61 -4.96
CA ILE A 102 4.15 7.78 -4.19
C ILE A 102 4.37 8.86 -3.13
N PRO A 103 4.31 10.15 -3.49
CA PRO A 103 4.58 11.22 -2.54
C PRO A 103 3.50 11.39 -1.48
N TYR A 104 2.23 11.17 -1.81
CA TYR A 104 1.12 11.46 -0.89
C TYR A 104 0.12 10.33 -0.78
N VAL A 105 -0.27 10.02 0.44
CA VAL A 105 -1.37 9.10 0.76
C VAL A 105 -2.26 9.76 1.79
N PHE A 106 -3.56 9.76 1.53
CA PHE A 106 -4.60 10.26 2.43
C PHE A 106 -5.46 9.09 2.87
N VAL A 107 -5.78 9.07 4.17
CA VAL A 107 -6.73 8.12 4.74
C VAL A 107 -7.78 8.94 5.47
N ASN A 108 -9.05 8.79 5.07
CA ASN A 108 -10.17 9.57 5.60
C ASN A 108 -9.94 11.09 5.55
N GLY A 109 -9.20 11.59 4.55
CA GLY A 109 -8.89 13.01 4.37
C GLY A 109 -7.63 13.51 5.09
N GLU A 110 -7.03 12.70 5.96
CA GLU A 110 -5.82 13.06 6.69
C GLU A 110 -4.57 12.51 6.00
N LEU A 111 -3.50 13.30 6.01
CA LEU A 111 -2.24 12.94 5.36
C LEU A 111 -1.52 11.84 6.14
N ALA A 112 -1.49 10.63 5.58
CA ALA A 112 -0.84 9.45 6.14
C ALA A 112 0.61 9.28 5.63
N VAL A 113 0.90 9.77 4.42
CA VAL A 113 2.25 9.84 3.85
C VAL A 113 2.45 11.23 3.26
N ASP A 114 3.53 11.89 3.64
CA ASP A 114 3.95 13.22 3.16
C ASP A 114 5.32 13.12 2.50
N LEU A 115 5.40 13.48 1.21
CA LEU A 115 6.62 13.38 0.40
C LEU A 115 7.32 12.00 0.48
N GLY A 116 6.55 10.93 0.57
CA GLY A 116 7.05 9.55 0.68
C GLY A 116 7.41 9.09 2.09
N GLU A 117 7.27 9.95 3.10
CA GLU A 117 7.50 9.64 4.50
C GLU A 117 6.17 9.42 5.25
N PRO A 118 6.00 8.32 6.01
CA PRO A 118 4.81 8.12 6.85
C PRO A 118 4.69 9.22 7.92
N THR A 119 3.47 9.70 8.13
CA THR A 119 3.15 10.63 9.23
C THR A 119 2.75 9.86 10.49
N ALA A 120 2.49 10.59 11.58
CA ALA A 120 1.94 10.00 12.81
C ALA A 120 0.40 9.85 12.78
N ALA A 121 -0.27 10.22 11.67
CA ALA A 121 -1.72 10.22 11.60
C ALA A 121 -2.27 8.78 11.62
N LEU A 122 -3.15 8.49 12.59
CA LEU A 122 -3.87 7.22 12.70
C LEU A 122 -5.35 7.40 12.36
N SER A 123 -5.63 7.96 11.18
CA SER A 123 -6.98 8.33 10.75
C SER A 123 -7.84 7.15 10.30
N GLY A 124 -7.34 5.92 10.37
CA GLY A 124 -8.06 4.71 10.01
C GLY A 124 -9.34 4.50 10.84
N LYS A 125 -10.36 3.90 10.20
CA LYS A 125 -11.62 3.54 10.87
C LYS A 125 -11.89 2.06 10.69
N VAL A 126 -12.44 1.43 11.74
CA VAL A 126 -12.95 0.05 11.65
C VAL A 126 -14.12 0.05 10.69
N LEU A 127 -13.99 -0.69 9.58
CA LEU A 127 -15.06 -0.88 8.62
C LEU A 127 -16.00 -1.97 9.15
N ARG A 128 -17.28 -1.63 9.31
CA ARG A 128 -18.32 -2.56 9.76
C ARG A 128 -19.22 -2.89 8.59
N HIS A 129 -19.52 -4.17 8.40
CA HIS A 129 -20.45 -4.62 7.38
C HIS A 129 -21.87 -4.42 7.90
N GLY A 130 -22.64 -3.52 7.28
CA GLY A 130 -24.08 -3.32 7.55
C GLY A 130 -24.41 -2.75 8.93
N GLY A 131 -24.68 -1.45 8.97
CA GLY A 131 -25.78 -0.90 9.74
C GLY A 131 -26.95 -0.66 8.79
#